data_AF-A0A7M4F271-F1
#
_entry.id   AF-A0A7M4F271-F1
#
_cell.length_a   1.000
_cell.length_b   1.000
_cell.length_c   1.000
_cell.angle_alpha   90.00
_cell.angle_beta   90.00
_cell.angle_gamma   90.00
#
_symmetry.space_group_name_H-M   'P 1'
#
loop_
_entity.id
_entity.type
_entity.pdbx_description
1 polymer ?
#
loop_
_entity_poly.entity_id
_entity_poly.type
_entity_poly.pdbx_seq_one_letter_code
_entity_poly.pdbx_strand_id
1 'polypeptide(L)'
;RAAGADAAACVPRRALGIGGVSVPLEEKGRDPQLVSYAGVYDTEGVAHTKSGERQPIQVHMQFTDIGTFETVWQVKFYNYHKRDHCQWGNSFGSIEYECKPNETRSLMWINKEIFH
;
A
#
# COMPACT_ATOMS: atom_id res chain seq x y z
N ARG A 1 -10.24 21.35 22.12
CA ARG A 1 -11.05 21.18 20.89
C ARG A 1 -10.21 21.63 19.70
N ALA A 2 -9.53 20.70 19.04
CA ALA A 2 -8.82 20.85 17.77
C ALA A 2 -8.43 19.42 17.38
N ALA A 3 -8.57 18.89 16.17
CA ALA A 3 -9.05 19.41 14.90
C ALA A 3 -9.82 18.25 14.24
N GLY A 4 -10.92 18.55 13.55
CA GLY A 4 -11.39 17.64 12.51
C GLY A 4 -10.30 17.60 11.46
N ALA A 5 -9.65 16.45 11.27
CA ALA A 5 -8.76 16.24 10.15
C ALA A 5 -9.63 16.36 8.89
N ASP A 6 -9.53 17.48 8.20
CA ASP A 6 -10.21 17.67 6.93
C ASP A 6 -9.62 16.66 5.94
N ALA A 7 -10.45 15.75 5.43
CA ALA A 7 -10.05 14.80 4.38
C ALA A 7 -9.51 15.53 3.13
N ALA A 8 -9.77 16.85 2.99
CA ALA A 8 -9.16 17.69 1.97
C ALA A 8 -7.64 17.83 2.09
N ALA A 9 -7.03 17.64 3.27
CA ALA A 9 -5.59 17.73 3.44
C ALA A 9 -4.85 16.45 3.02
N CYS A 10 -5.50 15.27 3.09
CA CYS A 10 -4.87 13.98 2.80
C CYS A 10 -5.16 13.52 1.36
N VAL A 11 -4.67 14.30 0.39
CA VAL A 11 -4.80 13.95 -1.03
C VAL A 11 -3.53 13.25 -1.50
N PRO A 12 -3.58 11.94 -1.81
CA PRO A 12 -2.46 11.26 -2.44
C PRO A 12 -2.25 11.77 -3.86
N ARG A 13 -1.00 11.81 -4.29
CA ARG A 13 -0.68 11.76 -5.72
C ARG A 13 -1.28 10.46 -6.25
N ARG A 14 -1.99 10.52 -7.38
CA ARG A 14 -2.82 9.42 -7.93
C ARG A 14 -2.02 8.21 -8.46
N ALA A 15 -1.00 7.79 -7.72
CA ALA A 15 -0.20 6.61 -7.99
C ALA A 15 0.37 6.02 -6.69
N LEU A 16 0.36 4.69 -6.59
CA LEU A 16 1.05 3.90 -5.58
C LEU A 16 2.29 3.27 -6.22
N GLY A 17 3.48 3.51 -5.67
CA GLY A 17 4.69 2.82 -6.10
C GLY A 17 4.77 1.45 -5.44
N ILE A 18 4.91 0.38 -6.23
CA ILE A 18 5.10 -1.00 -5.76
C ILE A 18 6.26 -1.63 -6.52
N GLY A 19 7.38 -1.90 -5.86
CA GLY A 19 8.52 -2.60 -6.46
C GLY A 19 9.11 -1.92 -7.70
N GLY A 20 9.03 -0.58 -7.77
CA GLY A 20 9.44 0.21 -8.94
C GLY A 20 8.35 0.39 -10.00
N VAL A 21 7.21 -0.30 -9.89
CA VAL A 21 6.03 -0.09 -10.75
C VAL A 21 5.18 1.04 -10.18
N SER A 22 4.78 1.98 -11.03
CA SER A 22 3.83 3.04 -10.65
C SER A 22 2.41 2.58 -10.99
N VAL A 23 1.62 2.29 -9.97
CA VAL A 23 0.23 1.82 -10.09
C VAL A 23 -0.71 3.03 -10.06
N PRO A 24 -1.42 3.36 -11.15
CA PRO A 24 -2.35 4.49 -11.16
C PRO A 24 -3.52 4.24 -10.21
N LEU A 25 -3.95 5.30 -9.52
CA LEU A 25 -5.06 5.27 -8.57
C LEU A 25 -6.24 6.11 -9.08
N GLU A 26 -7.43 5.51 -9.06
CA GLU A 26 -8.70 6.15 -9.36
C GLU A 26 -9.47 6.41 -8.06
N GLU A 27 -9.91 7.65 -7.84
CA GLU A 27 -10.76 8.00 -6.70
C GLU A 27 -12.14 7.34 -6.88
N LYS A 28 -12.59 6.59 -5.88
CA LYS A 28 -13.89 5.88 -5.91
C LYS A 28 -14.96 6.57 -5.09
N GLY A 29 -14.56 7.37 -4.10
CA GLY A 29 -15.49 8.12 -3.27
C GLY A 29 -14.76 9.00 -2.27
N ARG A 30 -15.43 10.08 -1.89
CA ARG A 30 -14.93 11.07 -0.94
C ARG A 30 -16.06 11.54 -0.05
N ASP A 31 -15.81 11.52 1.25
CA ASP A 31 -16.62 12.16 2.27
C ASP A 31 -15.71 13.02 3.18
N PRO A 32 -16.26 13.77 4.15
CA PRO A 32 -15.46 14.67 5.00
C PRO A 32 -14.37 13.98 5.84
N GLN A 33 -14.42 12.67 6.03
CA GLN A 33 -13.51 11.90 6.90
C GLN A 33 -12.65 10.89 6.12
N LEU A 34 -13.11 10.46 4.94
CA LEU A 34 -12.50 9.40 4.17
C LEU A 34 -12.44 9.73 2.69
N VAL A 35 -11.33 9.34 2.06
CA VAL A 35 -11.22 9.26 0.61
C VAL A 35 -10.78 7.84 0.25
N SER A 36 -11.45 7.24 -0.72
CA SER A 36 -11.12 5.90 -1.23
C SER A 36 -10.53 5.98 -2.63
N TYR A 37 -9.46 5.24 -2.85
CA TYR A 37 -8.81 5.09 -4.13
C TYR A 37 -8.66 3.61 -4.45
N ALA A 38 -8.75 3.26 -5.74
CA ALA A 38 -8.50 1.92 -6.22
C ALA A 38 -7.45 1.92 -7.33
N GLY A 39 -6.60 0.91 -7.34
CA GLY A 39 -5.63 0.65 -8.40
C GLY A 39 -5.40 -0.85 -8.54
N VAL A 40 -4.88 -1.27 -9.69
CA VAL A 40 -4.58 -2.68 -9.97
C VAL A 40 -3.08 -2.81 -10.19
N TYR A 41 -2.43 -3.57 -9.32
CA TYR A 41 -1.07 -4.02 -9.54
C TYR A 41 -1.12 -5.38 -10.24
N ASP A 42 -0.89 -5.38 -11.55
CA ASP A 42 -0.79 -6.61 -12.31
C ASP A 42 0.54 -7.29 -12.03
N THR A 43 0.47 -8.59 -11.76
CA THR A 43 1.64 -9.43 -11.46
C THR A 43 1.96 -10.40 -12.61
N GLU A 44 1.25 -10.29 -13.74
CA GLU A 44 1.58 -11.04 -14.94
C GLU A 44 3.04 -10.78 -15.36
N GLY A 45 3.77 -11.86 -15.65
CA GLY A 45 5.18 -11.80 -16.02
C GLY A 45 6.17 -11.56 -14.87
N VAL A 46 5.70 -11.31 -13.63
CA VAL A 46 6.59 -11.22 -12.47
C VAL A 46 7.23 -12.58 -12.20
N ALA A 47 8.56 -12.59 -12.08
CA ALA A 47 9.30 -13.82 -11.84
C ALA A 47 8.89 -14.46 -10.50
N HIS A 48 8.62 -15.76 -10.52
CA HIS A 48 8.27 -16.48 -9.29
C HIS A 48 9.43 -16.47 -8.30
N THR A 49 9.10 -16.36 -7.02
CA THR A 49 10.09 -16.40 -5.94
C THR A 49 10.59 -17.83 -5.73
N LYS A 50 11.88 -17.96 -5.41
CA LYS A 50 12.49 -19.24 -5.06
C LYS A 50 11.78 -19.88 -3.85
N SER A 51 11.74 -21.21 -3.83
CA SER A 51 11.10 -21.96 -2.73
C SER A 51 11.76 -21.64 -1.39
N GLY A 52 10.94 -21.49 -0.34
CA GLY A 52 11.39 -21.16 1.02
C GLY A 52 11.71 -19.68 1.27
N GLU A 53 11.71 -18.84 0.24
CA GLU A 53 12.11 -17.44 0.34
C GLU A 53 10.90 -16.48 0.19
N ARG A 54 11.02 -15.29 0.78
CA ARG A 54 10.18 -14.11 0.53
C ARG A 54 11.09 -13.00 0.02
N GLN A 55 10.54 -12.13 -0.82
CA GLN A 55 11.26 -10.99 -1.37
C GLN A 55 10.73 -9.70 -0.74
N PRO A 56 11.61 -8.76 -0.35
CA PRO A 56 11.18 -7.43 0.03
C PRO A 56 10.71 -6.68 -1.21
N ILE A 57 9.54 -6.06 -1.14
CA ILE A 57 9.05 -5.12 -2.16
C ILE A 57 8.79 -3.76 -1.51
N GLN A 58 9.43 -2.73 -2.04
CA GLN A 58 9.25 -1.36 -1.58
C GLN A 58 7.89 -0.85 -2.03
N VAL A 59 7.14 -0.25 -1.09
CA VAL A 59 5.84 0.36 -1.35
C VAL A 59 5.89 1.80 -0.87
N HIS A 60 5.47 2.74 -1.72
CA HIS A 60 5.44 4.14 -1.35
C HIS A 60 4.29 4.90 -2.00
N MET A 61 3.76 5.88 -1.29
CA MET A 61 2.72 6.79 -1.79
C MET A 61 3.02 8.21 -1.31
N GLN A 62 2.98 9.16 -2.23
CA GLN A 62 3.20 10.57 -1.91
C GLN A 62 1.86 11.26 -1.62
N PHE A 63 1.81 12.04 -0.54
CA PHE A 63 0.67 12.88 -0.18
C PHE A 63 1.08 14.35 -0.28
N THR A 64 0.25 15.15 -0.94
CA THR A 64 0.49 16.59 -1.08
C THR A 64 0.51 17.25 0.30
N ASP A 65 1.54 18.05 0.58
CA ASP A 65 1.72 18.82 1.83
C ASP A 65 1.80 18.03 3.15
N ILE A 66 1.89 16.70 3.07
CA ILE A 66 1.97 15.78 4.21
C ILE A 66 3.27 14.95 4.19
N GLY A 67 3.73 14.52 3.01
CA GLY A 67 4.94 13.72 2.85
C GLY A 67 4.70 12.36 2.20
N THR A 68 5.72 11.51 2.24
CA THR A 68 5.69 10.17 1.62
C THR A 68 5.41 9.09 2.66
N PHE A 69 4.42 8.24 2.40
CA PHE A 69 4.28 6.94 3.03
C PHE A 69 5.29 5.98 2.41
N GLU A 70 6.06 5.26 3.21
CA GLU A 70 7.00 4.24 2.74
C GLU A 70 6.94 3.01 3.65
N THR A 71 6.89 1.82 3.05
CA THR A 71 6.94 0.54 3.77
C THR A 71 7.56 -0.55 2.89
N VAL A 72 7.92 -1.68 3.50
CA VAL A 72 8.44 -2.86 2.79
C VAL A 72 7.52 -4.04 3.04
N TRP A 73 6.87 -4.53 1.99
CA TRP A 73 6.12 -5.79 2.07
C TRP A 73 7.04 -6.99 1.85
N GLN A 74 6.81 -8.05 2.60
CA GLN A 74 7.47 -9.34 2.40
C GLN A 74 6.56 -10.24 1.55
N VAL A 75 6.82 -10.26 0.24
CA VAL A 75 5.95 -10.94 -0.73
C VAL A 75 6.54 -12.24 -1.23
N LYS A 76 5.68 -13.11 -1.76
CA LYS A 76 6.07 -14.34 -2.44
C LYS A 76 5.23 -14.49 -3.69
N PHE A 77 5.87 -14.45 -4.85
CA PHE A 77 5.21 -14.69 -6.13
C PHE A 77 5.27 -16.18 -6.44
N TYR A 78 4.10 -16.81 -6.53
CA TYR A 78 4.00 -18.22 -6.85
C TYR A 78 4.07 -18.46 -8.35
N ASN A 79 4.53 -19.64 -8.74
CA ASN A 79 4.51 -20.06 -10.13
C ASN A 79 3.04 -20.24 -10.56
N TYR A 80 2.67 -19.56 -11.66
CA TYR A 80 1.34 -19.63 -12.26
C TYR A 80 0.89 -21.06 -12.63
N HIS A 81 1.82 -21.98 -12.90
CA HIS A 81 1.53 -23.39 -13.19
C HIS A 81 1.41 -24.26 -11.93
N LYS A 82 1.63 -23.69 -10.74
CA LYS A 82 1.57 -24.36 -9.43
C LYS A 82 0.56 -23.69 -8.48
N ARG A 83 -0.61 -23.31 -8.99
CA ARG A 83 -1.61 -22.53 -8.24
C ARG A 83 -2.22 -23.27 -7.06
N ASP A 84 -2.18 -24.59 -7.06
CA ASP A 84 -2.70 -25.40 -5.94
C ASP A 84 -1.96 -25.09 -4.63
N HIS A 85 -0.68 -24.69 -4.72
CA HIS A 85 0.08 -24.22 -3.57
C HIS A 85 -0.33 -22.82 -3.06
N CYS A 86 -1.07 -22.04 -3.86
CA CYS A 86 -1.58 -20.72 -3.48
C CYS A 86 -2.86 -20.82 -2.64
N GLN A 87 -3.50 -21.99 -2.60
CA GLN A 87 -4.76 -22.21 -1.87
C GLN A 87 -4.54 -22.66 -0.41
N TRP A 88 -3.30 -22.91 -0.01
CA TRP A 88 -2.99 -23.28 1.36
C TRP A 88 -2.85 -22.03 2.24
N GLY A 89 -3.88 -21.71 3.00
CA GLY A 89 -3.87 -20.66 4.03
C GLY A 89 -5.11 -19.77 4.00
N ASN A 90 -5.12 -18.80 4.91
CA ASN A 90 -6.16 -17.76 4.90
C ASN A 90 -5.87 -16.79 3.75
N SER A 91 -6.92 -16.38 3.04
CA SER A 91 -6.80 -15.28 2.09
C SER A 91 -6.42 -14.02 2.86
N PHE A 92 -5.38 -13.34 2.38
CA PHE A 92 -5.00 -12.03 2.91
C PHE A 92 -6.03 -11.00 2.45
N GLY A 93 -6.64 -10.29 3.40
CA GLY A 93 -7.67 -9.29 3.12
C GLY A 93 -7.09 -7.91 2.93
N SER A 94 -6.38 -7.40 3.94
CA SER A 94 -5.82 -6.05 3.91
C SER A 94 -4.71 -5.85 4.96
N ILE A 95 -3.87 -4.83 4.72
CA ILE A 95 -3.04 -4.24 5.77
C ILE A 95 -3.61 -2.86 6.08
N GLU A 96 -3.83 -2.58 7.36
CA GLU A 96 -4.17 -1.24 7.85
C GLU A 96 -2.93 -0.59 8.47
N TYR A 97 -2.66 0.66 8.07
CA TYR A 97 -1.55 1.46 8.57
C TYR A 97 -2.07 2.71 9.30
N GLU A 98 -1.71 2.86 10.57
CA GLU A 98 -1.91 4.12 11.29
C GLU A 98 -0.66 4.99 11.15
N CYS A 99 -0.77 6.07 10.39
CA CYS A 99 0.36 6.94 10.04
C CYS A 99 0.23 8.34 10.66
N LYS A 100 1.37 8.98 10.97
CA LYS A 100 1.44 10.40 11.33
C LYS A 100 2.53 11.09 10.51
N PRO A 101 2.30 12.31 10.02
CA PRO A 101 3.34 13.06 9.33
C PRO A 101 4.50 13.35 10.28
N ASN A 102 5.73 13.27 9.78
CA ASN A 102 6.89 13.70 10.55
C ASN A 102 6.93 15.24 10.69
N GLU A 103 7.83 15.75 11.54
CA GLU A 103 7.93 17.18 11.84
C GLU A 103 8.15 18.05 10.59
N THR A 104 8.91 17.56 9.62
CA THR A 104 9.22 18.26 8.37
C THR A 104 8.18 18.08 7.27
N ARG A 105 7.12 17.28 7.51
CA ARG A 105 6.10 16.90 6.51
C ARG A 105 6.68 16.36 5.20
N SER A 106 7.79 15.63 5.31
CA SER A 106 8.46 14.99 4.17
C SER A 106 8.22 13.49 4.13
N LEU A 107 7.94 12.88 5.29
CA LEU A 107 7.70 11.44 5.46
C LEU A 107 6.54 11.22 6.42
N MET A 108 5.86 10.08 6.31
CA MET A 108 4.92 9.61 7.31
C MET A 108 5.52 8.49 8.16
N TRP A 109 5.40 8.63 9.48
CA TRP A 109 5.75 7.60 10.45
C TRP A 109 4.60 6.61 10.61
N ILE A 110 4.91 5.33 10.52
CA ILE A 110 3.97 4.23 10.78
C ILE A 110 3.99 3.93 12.27
N ASN A 111 2.87 4.17 12.95
CA ASN A 111 2.71 3.88 14.39
C ASN A 111 2.16 2.48 14.64
N LYS A 112 1.33 1.98 13.71
CA LYS A 112 0.66 0.69 13.83
C LYS A 112 0.49 0.05 12.45
N GLU A 113 0.66 -1.26 12.40
CA GLU A 113 0.40 -2.12 11.24
C GLU A 113 -0.48 -3.29 11.71
N ILE A 114 -1.59 -3.53 11.00
CA ILE A 114 -2.56 -4.60 11.31
C ILE A 114 -2.80 -5.42 10.05
N PHE A 115 -2.72 -6.75 10.15
CA PHE A 115 -2.98 -7.69 9.05
C PHE A 115 -4.33 -8.37 9.27
N HIS A 116 -5.20 -8.31 8.26
CA HIS A 116 -6.52 -8.94 8.24
C HIS A 116 -6.58 -10.11 7.27
#